data_AF-A0A1W1CBA7-F1
#
_entry.id   AF-A0A1W1CBA7-F1
#
_cell.length_a   1.000
_cell.length_b   1.000
_cell.length_c   1.000
_cell.angle_alpha   90.00
_cell.angle_beta   90.00
_cell.angle_gamma   90.00
#
_symmetry.space_group_name_H-M   'P 1'
#
loop_
_entity.id
_entity.type
_entity.pdbx_description
1 polymer ?
#
loop_
_entity_poly.entity_id
_entity_poly.type
_entity_poly.pdbx_seq_one_letter_code
_entity_poly.pdbx_strand_id
1 'polypeptide(L)'
;MYALDRDSTLKIYHKLFFSLSPKTEISVYVNDDEYRKIFLTSKRLHLVEDPKDADIVLITNEKTLDQVLAQEKISQTAKKPILFVTDYHLLARYNEVVGAFYWRKGRSQLLFVKNRLDKYHITLPDEYQRFIVDVL
;
A
#
# COMPACT_ATOMS: atom_id res chain seq x y z
N MET A 1 -13.58 16.31 -4.96
CA MET A 1 -13.88 14.88 -5.19
C MET A 1 -13.29 14.53 -6.55
N TYR A 2 -12.12 13.88 -6.58
CA TYR A 2 -11.50 13.46 -7.85
C TYR A 2 -12.18 12.15 -8.26
N ALA A 3 -12.83 12.10 -9.41
CA ALA A 3 -13.36 10.85 -9.94
C ALA A 3 -12.17 9.95 -10.28
N LEU A 4 -11.91 8.94 -9.45
CA LEU A 4 -10.94 7.88 -9.75
C LEU A 4 -11.45 7.12 -10.98
N ASP A 5 -10.76 7.29 -12.11
CA ASP A 5 -10.94 6.38 -13.25
C ASP A 5 -10.55 4.97 -12.80
N ARG A 6 -11.53 4.07 -12.75
CA ARG A 6 -11.37 2.75 -12.12
C ARG A 6 -10.30 1.92 -12.81
N ASP A 7 -10.27 1.95 -14.14
CA ASP A 7 -9.34 1.14 -14.95
C ASP A 7 -7.90 1.65 -14.82
N SER A 8 -7.70 2.96 -14.89
CA SER A 8 -6.37 3.56 -14.70
C SER A 8 -5.84 3.32 -13.28
N THR A 9 -6.72 3.46 -12.29
CA THR A 9 -6.38 3.22 -10.89
C THR A 9 -5.97 1.77 -10.68
N LEU A 10 -6.76 0.82 -11.18
CA LEU A 10 -6.44 -0.59 -11.06
C LEU A 10 -5.09 -0.92 -11.72
N LYS A 11 -4.82 -0.39 -12.93
CA LYS A 11 -3.54 -0.61 -13.62
C LYS A 11 -2.34 -0.09 -12.81
N ILE A 12 -2.48 1.10 -12.21
CA ILE A 12 -1.44 1.68 -11.36
C ILE A 12 -1.17 0.77 -10.16
N TYR A 13 -2.20 0.45 -9.36
CA TYR A 13 -2.02 -0.37 -8.16
C TYR A 13 -1.58 -1.79 -8.47
N HIS A 14 -2.03 -2.36 -9.59
CA HIS A 14 -1.54 -3.65 -10.07
C HIS A 14 -0.02 -3.58 -10.29
N LYS A 15 0.47 -2.58 -11.03
CA LYS A 15 1.91 -2.43 -11.25
C LYS A 15 2.69 -2.23 -9.93
N LEU A 16 2.18 -1.38 -9.04
CA LEU A 16 2.80 -1.10 -7.75
C LEU A 16 2.87 -2.33 -6.85
N PHE A 17 1.75 -3.03 -6.67
CA PHE A 17 1.64 -4.16 -5.74
C PHE A 17 2.47 -5.36 -6.21
N PHE A 18 2.51 -5.64 -7.51
CA PHE A 18 3.39 -6.68 -8.06
C PHE A 18 4.87 -6.28 -8.07
N SER A 19 5.19 -5.00 -7.92
CA SER A 19 6.57 -4.55 -7.69
C SER A 19 6.98 -4.70 -6.22
N LEU A 20 6.02 -4.58 -5.30
CA LEU A 20 6.23 -4.72 -3.85
C LEU A 20 6.23 -6.17 -3.38
N SER A 21 5.48 -7.05 -4.05
CA SER A 21 5.33 -8.46 -3.69
C SER A 21 5.59 -9.34 -4.92
N PRO A 22 6.52 -10.31 -4.85
CA PRO A 22 6.90 -11.16 -5.98
C PRO A 22 5.87 -12.27 -6.30
N LYS A 23 4.70 -12.25 -5.66
CA LYS A 23 3.66 -13.28 -5.84
C LYS A 23 2.99 -13.17 -7.21
N THR A 24 2.36 -14.26 -7.67
CA THR A 24 1.53 -14.29 -8.88
C THR A 24 0.15 -13.66 -8.66
N GLU A 25 -0.37 -13.84 -7.45
CA GLU A 25 -1.62 -13.30 -6.91
C GLU A 25 -1.35 -12.66 -5.55
N ILE A 26 -1.99 -11.53 -5.28
CA ILE A 26 -1.74 -10.73 -4.07
C ILE A 26 -3.06 -10.58 -3.32
N SER A 27 -3.05 -10.99 -2.05
CA SER A 27 -4.15 -10.68 -1.13
C SER A 27 -4.02 -9.23 -0.68
N VAL A 28 -5.07 -8.43 -0.88
CA VAL A 28 -5.09 -7.00 -0.57
C VAL A 28 -6.21 -6.70 0.42
N TYR A 29 -5.88 -6.05 1.53
CA TYR A 29 -6.87 -5.39 2.36
C TYR A 29 -6.95 -3.92 1.98
N VAL A 30 -8.15 -3.37 1.93
CA VAL A 30 -8.37 -1.92 1.82
C VAL A 30 -9.58 -1.48 2.62
N ASN A 31 -9.43 -0.36 3.31
CA ASN A 31 -10.41 0.22 4.24
C ASN A 31 -11.42 1.17 3.57
N ASP A 32 -11.27 1.41 2.27
CA ASP A 32 -12.04 2.39 1.51
C ASP A 32 -12.88 1.71 0.43
N ASP A 33 -14.19 1.96 0.45
CA ASP A 33 -15.16 1.30 -0.42
C ASP A 33 -14.96 1.59 -1.91
N GLU A 34 -14.42 2.75 -2.30
CA GLU A 34 -14.13 3.05 -3.70
C GLU A 34 -12.99 2.18 -4.20
N TYR A 35 -11.91 2.07 -3.43
CA TYR A 35 -10.79 1.18 -3.75
C TYR A 35 -11.19 -0.31 -3.69
N ARG A 36 -12.06 -0.72 -2.75
CA ARG A 36 -12.63 -2.08 -2.74
C ARG A 36 -13.31 -2.38 -4.07
N LYS A 37 -14.20 -1.49 -4.54
CA LYS A 37 -14.89 -1.66 -5.83
C LYS A 37 -13.92 -1.76 -7.01
N ILE A 38 -12.80 -1.04 -6.97
CA ILE A 38 -11.76 -1.10 -8.01
C ILE A 38 -11.03 -2.45 -7.97
N PHE A 39 -10.67 -2.96 -6.78
CA PHE A 39 -9.94 -4.22 -6.69
C PHE A 39 -10.82 -5.45 -6.92
N LEU A 40 -12.14 -5.36 -6.68
CA LEU A 40 -13.10 -6.42 -7.01
C LEU A 40 -13.10 -6.81 -8.50
N THR A 41 -12.71 -5.90 -9.40
CA THR A 41 -12.66 -6.19 -10.84
C THR A 41 -11.35 -6.87 -11.26
N SER A 42 -10.38 -6.98 -10.36
CA SER A 42 -9.10 -7.63 -10.61
C SER A 42 -9.20 -9.15 -10.54
N LYS A 43 -8.49 -9.85 -11.43
CA LYS A 43 -8.31 -11.31 -11.34
C LYS A 43 -7.11 -11.73 -10.49
N ARG A 44 -6.20 -10.80 -10.18
CA ARG A 44 -4.90 -11.09 -9.55
C ARG A 44 -4.68 -10.38 -8.22
N LEU A 45 -5.55 -9.42 -7.89
CA LEU A 45 -5.61 -8.78 -6.58
C LEU A 45 -6.88 -9.30 -5.91
N HIS A 46 -6.73 -10.08 -4.84
CA HIS A 46 -7.85 -10.68 -4.13
C HIS A 46 -8.12 -9.88 -2.86
N LEU A 47 -9.34 -9.37 -2.72
CA LEU A 47 -9.71 -8.68 -1.50
C LEU A 47 -9.84 -9.66 -0.34
N VAL A 48 -9.29 -9.28 0.81
CA VAL A 48 -9.49 -9.96 2.08
C VAL A 48 -10.14 -9.02 3.09
N GLU A 49 -10.88 -9.59 4.05
CA GLU A 49 -11.60 -8.82 5.07
C GLU A 49 -10.72 -8.49 6.28
N ASP A 50 -9.77 -9.35 6.62
CA ASP A 50 -8.84 -9.13 7.72
C ASP A 50 -7.48 -8.63 7.17
N PRO A 51 -6.96 -7.49 7.65
CA PRO A 51 -5.62 -7.01 7.31
C PRO A 51 -4.51 -8.05 7.55
N LYS A 52 -4.69 -8.97 8.51
CA LYS A 52 -3.71 -10.01 8.84
C LYS A 52 -3.56 -11.08 7.76
N ASP A 53 -4.60 -11.28 6.97
CA ASP A 53 -4.61 -12.25 5.87
C ASP A 53 -4.09 -11.63 4.56
N ALA A 54 -3.81 -10.33 4.57
CA ALA A 54 -3.34 -9.60 3.40
C ALA A 54 -1.82 -9.74 3.21
N ASP A 55 -1.39 -9.72 1.95
CA ASP A 55 0.00 -9.46 1.60
C ASP A 55 0.31 -7.97 1.62
N ILE A 56 -0.67 -7.15 1.20
CA ILE A 56 -0.57 -5.70 1.16
C ILE A 56 -1.84 -5.10 1.78
N VAL A 57 -1.65 -4.14 2.67
CA VAL A 57 -2.74 -3.40 3.32
C VAL A 57 -2.67 -1.96 2.79
N LEU A 58 -3.67 -1.58 1.97
CA LEU A 58 -3.85 -0.22 1.48
C LEU A 58 -4.72 0.57 2.46
N ILE A 59 -4.18 1.64 3.04
CA ILE A 59 -4.89 2.43 4.05
C ILE A 59 -5.07 3.87 3.61
N THR A 60 -6.31 4.35 3.69
CA THR A 60 -6.69 5.72 3.30
C THR A 60 -6.91 6.66 4.48
N ASN A 61 -6.96 6.17 5.71
CA ASN A 61 -7.20 7.00 6.89
C ASN A 61 -6.39 6.55 8.12
N GLU A 62 -6.10 7.52 9.00
CA GLU A 62 -5.26 7.31 10.20
C GLU A 62 -5.86 6.29 11.18
N LYS A 63 -7.17 6.38 11.43
CA LYS A 63 -7.86 5.53 12.40
C LYS A 63 -7.69 4.04 12.08
N THR A 64 -7.83 3.67 10.81
CA THR A 64 -7.62 2.29 10.38
C THR A 64 -6.15 1.89 10.49
N LEU A 65 -5.21 2.79 10.19
CA LEU A 65 -3.79 2.51 10.35
C LEU A 65 -3.41 2.22 11.81
N ASP A 66 -3.88 3.02 12.75
CA ASP A 66 -3.65 2.80 14.18
C ASP A 66 -4.20 1.43 14.63
N GLN A 67 -5.39 1.05 14.14
CA GLN A 67 -6.00 -0.25 14.43
C GLN A 67 -5.19 -1.41 13.88
N VAL A 68 -4.74 -1.33 12.63
CA VAL A 68 -3.90 -2.35 12.00
C VAL A 68 -2.59 -2.51 12.78
N LEU A 69 -1.92 -1.40 13.11
CA LEU A 69 -0.67 -1.43 13.86
C LEU A 69 -0.84 -1.96 15.29
N ALA A 70 -1.94 -1.63 15.97
CA ALA A 70 -2.25 -2.18 17.28
C ALA A 70 -2.47 -3.71 17.20
N GLN A 71 -3.17 -4.17 16.17
CA GLN A 71 -3.37 -5.60 15.93
C GLN A 71 -2.08 -6.33 15.59
N GLU A 72 -1.19 -5.74 14.79
CA GLU A 72 0.12 -6.30 14.46
C GLU A 72 1.02 -6.46 15.69
N LYS A 73 0.96 -5.51 16.64
CA LYS A 73 1.71 -5.62 17.91
C LYS A 73 1.26 -6.79 18.77
N ILE A 74 -0.01 -7.18 18.66
CA ILE A 74 -0.62 -8.26 19.42
C ILE A 74 -0.48 -9.59 18.69
N SER A 75 -0.56 -9.59 17.35
CA SER A 75 -0.45 -10.79 16.51
C SER A 75 1.01 -11.25 16.42
N GLN A 76 1.30 -12.46 16.90
CA GLN A 76 2.58 -13.15 16.66
C GLN A 76 2.60 -13.85 15.30
N THR A 77 1.95 -13.29 14.28
CA THR A 77 1.92 -13.91 12.94
C THR A 77 3.32 -13.84 12.32
N ALA A 78 3.75 -14.96 11.72
CA ALA A 78 5.09 -15.09 11.14
C ALA A 78 5.33 -14.14 9.94
N LYS A 79 4.25 -13.63 9.32
CA LYS A 79 4.32 -12.73 8.18
C LYS A 79 3.56 -11.43 8.48
N LYS A 80 4.26 -10.30 8.39
CA LYS A 80 3.66 -8.97 8.47
C LYS A 80 3.27 -8.49 7.07
N PRO A 81 2.05 -7.99 6.86
CA PRO A 81 1.67 -7.37 5.60
C PRO A 81 2.55 -6.15 5.28
N ILE A 82 2.64 -5.83 3.99
CA ILE A 82 3.26 -4.59 3.52
C ILE A 82 2.23 -3.47 3.65
N LEU A 83 2.53 -2.45 4.46
CA LEU A 83 1.63 -1.32 4.67
C LEU A 83 1.89 -0.22 3.63
N PHE A 84 0.85 0.17 2.90
CA PHE A 84 0.89 1.21 1.87
C PHE A 84 -0.26 2.19 2.09
N VAL A 85 -0.03 3.49 1.87
CA VAL A 85 -1.05 4.52 2.17
C VAL A 85 -1.36 5.41 0.97
N THR A 86 -2.48 6.14 1.05
CA THR A 86 -2.86 7.14 0.04
C THR A 86 -2.66 8.58 0.49
N ASP A 87 -1.99 8.78 1.63
CA ASP A 87 -1.75 10.10 2.23
C ASP A 87 -0.29 10.25 2.70
N TYR A 88 0.30 11.40 2.36
CA TYR A 88 1.68 11.72 2.72
C TYR A 88 1.91 11.88 4.23
N HIS A 89 0.96 12.46 4.97
CA HIS A 89 1.07 12.65 6.42
C HIS A 89 1.11 11.30 7.14
N LEU A 90 0.33 10.32 6.67
CA LEU A 90 0.40 8.95 7.18
C LEU A 90 1.77 8.33 6.90
N LEU A 91 2.31 8.53 5.69
CA LEU A 91 3.64 8.04 5.36
C LEU A 91 4.74 8.68 6.24
N ALA A 92 4.67 9.99 6.46
CA ALA A 92 5.66 10.71 7.26
C ALA A 92 5.59 10.33 8.75
N ARG A 93 4.38 10.10 9.28
CA ARG A 93 4.17 9.84 10.71
C ARG A 93 4.44 8.40 11.13
N TYR A 94 4.21 7.42 10.25
CA TYR A 94 4.28 6.00 10.59
C TYR A 94 5.47 5.32 9.92
N ASN A 95 6.34 4.72 10.73
CA ASN A 95 7.60 4.12 10.27
C ASN A 95 7.45 2.71 9.69
N GLU A 96 6.28 2.11 9.87
CA GLU A 96 5.88 0.81 9.38
C GLU A 96 5.38 0.87 7.93
N VAL A 97 5.00 2.05 7.45
CA VAL A 97 4.45 2.26 6.09
C VAL A 97 5.59 2.39 5.08
N VAL A 98 5.63 1.51 4.08
CA VAL A 98 6.76 1.46 3.12
C VAL A 98 6.67 2.52 2.02
N GLY A 99 5.47 3.00 1.70
CA GLY A 99 5.26 3.97 0.65
C GLY A 99 3.84 4.52 0.59
N ALA A 100 3.68 5.56 -0.25
CA ALA A 100 2.40 6.20 -0.49
C ALA A 100 2.19 6.57 -1.95
N PHE A 101 0.93 6.49 -2.38
CA PHE A 101 0.46 7.05 -3.64
C PHE A 101 -0.66 8.07 -3.37
N TYR A 102 -0.34 9.35 -3.52
CA TYR A 102 -1.19 10.45 -3.07
C TYR A 102 -1.25 11.58 -4.10
N TRP A 103 -2.24 12.47 -3.99
CA TRP A 103 -2.36 13.65 -4.87
C TRP A 103 -1.88 14.90 -4.15
N ARG A 104 -1.02 15.68 -4.81
CA ARG A 104 -0.59 17.00 -4.34
C ARG A 104 -0.69 18.00 -5.46
N LYS A 105 -1.48 19.07 -5.26
CA LYS A 105 -1.69 20.14 -6.25
C LYS A 105 -2.11 19.61 -7.63
N GLY A 106 -3.06 18.67 -7.65
CA GLY A 106 -3.61 18.08 -8.88
C GLY A 106 -2.71 17.05 -9.58
N ARG A 107 -1.53 16.73 -9.03
CA ARG A 107 -0.61 15.72 -9.58
C ARG A 107 -0.51 14.54 -8.64
N SER A 108 -0.54 13.33 -9.20
CA SER A 108 -0.21 12.14 -8.43
C SER A 108 1.27 12.14 -8.07
N GLN A 109 1.56 11.61 -6.89
CA GLN A 109 2.88 11.47 -6.32
C GLN A 109 3.00 10.04 -5.84
N LEU A 110 4.15 9.43 -6.10
CA LEU A 110 4.53 8.12 -5.60
C LEU A 110 5.81 8.30 -4.81
N LEU A 111 5.83 7.74 -3.60
CA LEU A 111 6.99 7.81 -2.73
C LEU A 111 7.17 6.49 -1.99
N PHE A 112 8.40 6.02 -1.90
CA PHE A 112 8.80 4.89 -1.06
C PHE A 112 9.94 5.30 -0.15
N VAL A 113 10.01 4.69 1.04
CA VAL A 113 11.08 4.96 2.00
C VAL A 113 12.05 3.79 2.02
N LYS A 114 13.29 4.02 1.59
CA LYS A 114 14.32 2.99 1.40
C LYS A 114 14.55 2.16 2.66
N ASN A 115 14.80 2.83 3.78
CA ASN A 115 15.04 2.16 5.07
C ASN A 115 13.87 1.28 5.53
N ARG A 116 12.66 1.52 5.00
CA ARG A 116 11.46 0.71 5.30
C ARG A 116 11.34 -0.44 4.31
N LEU A 117 11.57 -0.21 3.02
CA LEU A 117 11.67 -1.28 2.02
C LEU A 117 12.71 -2.34 2.44
N ASP A 118 13.87 -1.91 2.91
CA ASP A 118 14.97 -2.78 3.35
C ASP A 118 14.54 -3.67 4.54
N LYS A 119 13.77 -3.13 5.51
CA LYS A 119 13.22 -3.90 6.64
C LYS A 119 12.29 -5.02 6.19
N TYR A 120 11.55 -4.80 5.10
CA TYR A 120 10.66 -5.79 4.50
C TYR A 120 11.38 -6.65 3.45
N HIS A 121 12.70 -6.48 3.25
CA HIS A 121 13.49 -7.15 2.21
C HIS A 121 12.91 -6.96 0.79
N ILE A 122 12.33 -5.79 0.51
CA ILE A 122 11.72 -5.47 -0.77
C ILE A 122 12.74 -4.77 -1.67
N THR A 123 12.97 -5.33 -2.86
CA THR A 123 13.76 -4.67 -3.91
C THR A 123 12.84 -4.25 -5.04
N LEU A 124 12.76 -2.94 -5.31
CA LEU A 124 11.95 -2.38 -6.39
C LEU A 124 12.72 -2.33 -7.71
N PRO A 125 12.05 -2.49 -8.86
CA PRO A 125 12.63 -2.26 -10.18
C PRO A 125 13.23 -0.86 -10.37
N ASP A 126 14.23 -0.73 -11.26
CA ASP A 126 14.98 0.52 -11.51
C ASP A 126 14.10 1.73 -11.88
N GLU A 127 12.96 1.48 -12.54
CA GLU A 127 11.98 2.51 -12.88
C GLU A 127 11.40 3.24 -11.65
N TYR A 128 11.51 2.65 -10.45
CA TYR A 128 11.05 3.25 -9.20
C TYR A 128 12.12 4.03 -8.44
N GLN A 129 13.39 3.98 -8.85
CA GLN A 129 14.50 4.60 -8.10
C GLN A 129 14.28 6.10 -7.85
N ARG A 130 13.71 6.81 -8.83
CA ARG A 130 13.35 8.24 -8.70
C ARG A 130 12.25 8.56 -7.68
N PHE A 131 11.56 7.55 -7.18
CA PHE A 131 10.48 7.67 -6.18
C PHE A 131 10.93 7.16 -4.81
N ILE A 132 12.17 6.70 -4.66
CA ILE A 132 12.73 6.22 -3.40
C ILE A 132 13.45 7.36 -2.70
N VAL A 133 13.14 7.57 -1.42
CA VAL A 133 13.86 8.49 -0.53
C VAL A 133 14.48 7.72 0.62
N ASP A 134 15.64 8.18 1.12
CA ASP A 134 16.32 7.49 2.23
C ASP A 134 15.53 7.61 3.55
N VAL A 135 15.04 8.81 3.84
CA VAL A 135 14.27 9.15 5.07
C VAL A 135 13.22 10.24 4.77
N LEU A 136 12.22 10.34 5.65
CA LEU A 136 11.15 11.36 5.63
C LEU A 136 11.23 12.29 6.83
#